data_AF-B6BA36-F1
#
_entry.id   AF-B6BA36-F1
#
_cell.length_a   1.000
_cell.length_b   1.000
_cell.length_c   1.000
_cell.angle_alpha   90.00
_cell.angle_beta   90.00
_cell.angle_gamma   90.00
#
_symmetry.space_group_name_H-M   'P 1'
#
loop_
_entity.id
_entity.type
_entity.pdbx_description
1 polymer ?
#
loop_
_entity_poly.entity_id
_entity_poly.type
_entity_poly.pdbx_seq_one_letter_code
_entity_poly.pdbx_strand_id
1 'polypeptide(L)'
;MAHAALAGWDADAPVAAFLLRHPEHRHTVRRAQMSQAAPYGEIRSNTISDRVLPVDMLRAKLSFFGATHFDPRSDRWVRICMYAGAPYPEDLTTANADLWVYPEADQ
;
A
#
# COMPACT_ATOMS: atom_id res chain seq x y z
N MET A 1 1.60 22.43 -2.46
CA MET A 1 1.41 23.12 -3.75
C MET A 1 -0.01 22.92 -4.31
N ALA A 2 -0.44 21.69 -4.65
CA ALA A 2 -1.82 21.46 -5.13
C ALA A 2 -2.92 21.94 -4.16
N HIS A 3 -2.76 21.69 -2.85
CA HIS A 3 -3.69 22.20 -1.82
C HIS A 3 -3.82 23.73 -1.85
N ALA A 4 -2.73 24.46 -2.07
CA ALA A 4 -2.76 25.92 -2.16
C ALA A 4 -3.44 26.39 -3.46
N ALA A 5 -3.19 25.71 -4.59
CA ALA A 5 -3.85 26.00 -5.86
C ALA A 5 -5.36 25.72 -5.82
N LEU A 6 -5.80 24.74 -5.02
CA LEU A 6 -7.21 24.42 -4.78
C LEU A 6 -7.91 25.43 -3.87
N ALA A 7 -7.19 26.18 -3.03
CA ALA A 7 -7.79 27.02 -1.98
C ALA A 7 -8.72 28.14 -2.50
N GLY A 8 -8.54 28.58 -3.75
CA GLY A 8 -9.38 29.58 -4.40
C GLY A 8 -10.50 29.01 -5.27
N TRP A 9 -10.66 27.69 -5.33
CA TRP A 9 -11.71 27.03 -6.11
C TRP A 9 -12.95 26.79 -5.25
N ASP A 10 -14.11 26.85 -5.90
CA ASP A 10 -15.37 26.43 -5.28
C ASP A 10 -15.32 24.94 -4.91
N ALA A 11 -15.88 24.57 -3.76
CA ALA A 11 -15.92 23.20 -3.27
C ALA A 11 -16.76 22.26 -4.17
N ASP A 12 -17.78 22.81 -4.83
CA ASP A 12 -18.67 22.07 -5.74
C ASP A 12 -18.16 22.08 -7.20
N ALA A 13 -17.06 22.79 -7.48
CA ALA A 13 -16.48 22.81 -8.82
C ALA A 13 -15.93 21.41 -9.20
N PRO A 14 -16.20 20.93 -10.43
CA PRO A 14 -15.64 19.66 -10.88
C PRO A 14 -14.11 19.68 -10.88
N VAL A 15 -13.49 18.64 -10.32
CA VAL A 15 -12.02 18.52 -10.28
C VAL A 15 -11.38 18.55 -11.69
N ALA A 16 -12.13 18.16 -12.72
CA ALA A 16 -11.69 18.26 -14.11
C ALA A 16 -11.45 19.71 -14.54
N ALA A 17 -12.28 20.66 -14.10
CA ALA A 17 -12.09 22.07 -14.39
C ALA A 17 -10.81 22.61 -13.74
N PHE A 18 -10.54 22.20 -12.49
CA PHE A 18 -9.27 22.50 -11.80
C PHE A 18 -8.07 21.96 -12.59
N LEU A 19 -8.12 20.70 -13.02
CA LEU A 19 -7.03 20.05 -13.75
C LEU A 19 -6.82 20.61 -15.16
N LEU A 20 -7.83 21.20 -15.79
CA LEU A 20 -7.68 21.92 -17.06
C LEU A 20 -6.84 23.19 -16.89
N ARG A 21 -6.99 23.91 -15.76
CA ARG A 21 -6.22 25.13 -15.47
C ARG A 21 -4.87 24.83 -14.78
N HIS A 22 -4.78 23.72 -14.05
CA HIS A 22 -3.60 23.29 -13.29
C HIS A 22 -3.18 21.84 -13.60
N PRO A 23 -2.81 21.51 -14.85
CA PRO A 23 -2.46 20.16 -15.26
C PRO A 23 -1.26 19.55 -14.52
N GLU A 24 -0.36 20.37 -13.98
CA GLU A 24 0.78 19.99 -13.14
C GLU A 24 0.35 19.24 -11.86
N HIS A 25 -0.90 19.41 -11.42
CA HIS A 25 -1.44 18.78 -10.22
C HIS A 25 -2.12 17.43 -10.46
N ARG A 26 -2.21 16.96 -11.72
CA ARG A 26 -2.89 15.70 -12.09
C ARG A 26 -2.47 14.48 -11.28
N HIS A 27 -1.17 14.35 -10.99
CA HIS A 27 -0.65 13.19 -10.25
C HIS A 27 -1.02 13.24 -8.76
N THR A 28 -1.09 14.44 -8.20
CA THR A 28 -1.51 14.63 -6.80
C THR A 28 -3.00 14.31 -6.65
N VAL A 29 -3.84 14.84 -7.55
CA VAL A 29 -5.28 14.56 -7.55
C VAL A 29 -5.56 13.08 -7.76
N ARG A 30 -4.92 12.45 -8.76
CA ARG A 30 -5.09 11.01 -9.01
C ARG A 30 -4.75 10.18 -7.78
N ARG A 31 -3.65 10.50 -7.07
CA ARG A 31 -3.29 9.81 -5.83
C ARG A 31 -4.36 9.96 -4.74
N ALA A 32 -4.86 11.18 -4.53
CA ALA A 32 -5.91 11.43 -3.54
C ALA A 32 -7.18 10.61 -3.83
N GLN A 33 -7.59 10.53 -5.10
CA GLN A 33 -8.74 9.73 -5.53
C GLN A 33 -8.49 8.22 -5.39
N MET A 34 -7.28 7.73 -5.68
CA MET A 34 -6.92 6.31 -5.53
C MET A 34 -6.99 5.84 -4.08
N SER A 35 -6.70 6.70 -3.10
CA SER A 35 -6.69 6.32 -1.69
C SER A 35 -8.07 5.85 -1.17
N GLN A 36 -9.17 6.26 -1.82
CA GLN A 36 -10.51 5.77 -1.48
C GLN A 36 -10.75 4.34 -1.96
N ALA A 37 -10.23 3.96 -3.13
CA ALA A 37 -10.42 2.62 -3.70
C ALA A 37 -9.39 1.61 -3.17
N ALA A 38 -8.21 2.07 -2.75
CA ALA A 38 -7.13 1.25 -2.23
C ALA A 38 -6.58 1.83 -0.91
N PRO A 39 -7.20 1.52 0.24
CA PRO A 39 -6.81 2.06 1.55
C PRO A 39 -5.34 1.80 1.94
N TYR A 40 -4.76 0.73 1.39
CA TYR A 40 -3.36 0.30 1.58
C TYR A 40 -2.49 0.51 0.33
N GLY A 41 -2.95 1.29 -0.65
CA GLY A 41 -2.24 1.56 -1.90
C GLY A 41 -1.05 2.54 -1.76
N GLU A 42 -0.85 3.13 -0.59
CA GLU A 42 0.27 4.01 -0.29
C GLU A 42 0.83 3.77 1.12
N ILE A 43 2.08 4.18 1.33
CA ILE A 43 2.74 4.15 2.63
C ILE A 43 2.07 5.18 3.54
N ARG A 44 1.41 4.72 4.60
CA ARG A 44 0.74 5.57 5.62
C ARG A 44 1.64 5.86 6.83
N SER A 45 2.94 6.05 6.62
CA SER A 45 3.93 6.29 7.68
C SER A 45 4.79 7.52 7.37
N ASN A 46 5.21 8.24 8.42
CA ASN A 46 6.14 9.35 8.28
C ASN A 46 7.58 8.81 8.17
N THR A 47 8.07 8.69 6.94
CA THR A 47 9.38 8.13 6.63
C THR A 47 10.57 9.01 7.04
N ILE A 48 10.33 10.27 7.39
CA ILE A 48 11.36 11.22 7.85
C ILE A 48 11.28 11.49 9.36
N SER A 49 10.38 10.80 10.07
CA SER A 49 10.28 10.86 11.52
C SER A 49 11.54 10.33 12.19
N ASP A 50 11.95 10.92 13.30
CA ASP A 50 13.02 10.40 14.17
C ASP A 50 12.66 9.05 14.81
N ARG A 51 11.37 8.74 14.87
CA ARG A 51 10.83 7.47 15.40
C ARG A 51 10.60 6.40 14.33
N VAL A 52 10.98 6.65 13.07
CA VAL A 52 10.78 5.66 12.01
C VAL A 52 11.63 4.42 12.27
N LEU A 53 11.04 3.23 12.12
CA LEU A 53 11.77 1.97 12.13
C LEU A 53 11.93 1.48 10.67
N PRO A 54 13.15 1.49 10.09
CA PRO A 54 13.35 1.06 8.70
C PRO A 54 12.85 -0.36 8.41
N VAL A 55 12.88 -1.24 9.42
CA VAL A 55 12.37 -2.61 9.33
C VAL A 55 10.87 -2.67 8.97
N ASP A 56 10.05 -1.68 9.32
CA ASP A 56 8.62 -1.70 8.98
C ASP A 56 8.40 -1.56 7.47
N MET A 57 9.21 -0.76 6.79
CA MET A 57 9.19 -0.67 5.32
C MET A 57 9.63 -1.98 4.68
N LEU A 58 10.66 -2.61 5.23
CA LEU A 58 11.15 -3.90 4.76
C LEU A 58 10.08 -4.99 4.91
N ARG A 59 9.38 -5.03 6.05
CA ARG A 59 8.27 -5.96 6.30
C ARG A 59 7.15 -5.77 5.29
N ALA A 60 6.72 -4.53 5.06
CA ALA A 60 5.69 -4.21 4.08
C ALA A 60 6.10 -4.63 2.65
N LYS A 61 7.37 -4.41 2.27
CA LYS A 61 7.86 -4.85 0.96
C LYS A 61 7.85 -6.37 0.84
N LEU A 62 8.34 -7.08 1.87
CA LEU A 62 8.47 -8.52 1.86
C LEU A 62 7.12 -9.24 1.87
N SER A 63 6.07 -8.67 2.47
CA SER A 63 4.72 -9.28 2.43
C SER A 63 4.17 -9.41 1.01
N PHE A 64 4.58 -8.55 0.07
CA PHE A 64 4.19 -8.69 -1.34
C PHE A 64 4.89 -9.86 -2.05
N PHE A 65 5.97 -10.40 -1.49
CA PHE A 65 6.74 -11.52 -2.06
C PHE A 65 6.40 -12.87 -1.41
N GLY A 66 5.30 -12.96 -0.65
CA GLY A 66 4.93 -14.18 0.05
C GLY A 66 5.70 -14.42 1.35
N ALA A 67 6.34 -13.39 1.91
CA ALA A 67 6.92 -13.47 3.24
C ALA A 67 5.84 -13.45 4.32
N THR A 68 5.95 -14.39 5.24
CA THR A 68 5.11 -14.59 6.42
C THR A 68 5.99 -14.72 7.67
N HIS A 69 5.38 -14.82 8.86
CA HIS A 69 6.09 -15.00 10.14
C HIS A 69 7.28 -14.04 10.34
N PHE A 70 6.98 -12.75 10.43
CA PHE A 70 7.99 -11.72 10.69
C PHE A 70 8.45 -11.78 12.16
N ASP A 71 9.69 -12.19 12.37
CA ASP A 71 10.38 -12.20 13.67
C ASP A 71 11.46 -11.11 13.66
N PRO A 72 11.19 -9.89 14.20
CA PRO A 72 12.15 -8.81 14.25
C PRO A 72 13.28 -9.13 15.22
N ARG A 73 14.51 -8.93 14.77
CA ARG A 73 15.71 -9.27 15.54
C ARG A 73 16.52 -8.02 15.89
N SER A 74 16.35 -6.96 15.12
CA SER A 74 16.75 -5.58 15.44
C SER A 74 15.88 -4.59 14.66
N ASP A 75 16.22 -3.30 14.74
CA ASP A 75 15.64 -2.21 13.94
C ASP A 75 15.92 -2.32 12.43
N ARG A 76 16.83 -3.21 12.03
CA ARG A 76 17.29 -3.38 10.64
C ARG A 76 17.36 -4.83 10.18
N TRP A 77 17.15 -5.80 11.07
CA TRP A 77 17.19 -7.22 10.75
C TRP A 77 15.89 -7.90 11.17
N VAL A 78 15.27 -8.61 10.23
CA VAL A 78 14.04 -9.38 10.43
C VAL A 78 14.21 -10.76 9.80
N ARG A 79 13.80 -11.79 10.53
CA ARG A 79 13.68 -13.14 9.99
C ARG A 79 12.27 -13.32 9.45
N ILE A 80 12.15 -14.01 8.33
CA ILE A 80 10.88 -14.30 7.66
C ILE A 80 10.82 -15.78 7.24
N CYS A 81 9.61 -16.25 6.96
CA CYS A 81 9.36 -17.51 6.26
C CYS A 81 8.66 -17.21 4.93
N MET A 82 9.23 -17.67 3.81
CA MET A 82 8.63 -17.47 2.49
C MET A 82 7.65 -18.61 2.19
N TYR A 83 6.48 -18.28 1.66
CA TYR A 83 5.48 -19.25 1.16
C TYR A 83 5.07 -20.30 2.19
N ALA A 84 4.97 -19.92 3.47
CA ALA A 84 4.51 -20.82 4.51
C ALA A 84 3.09 -21.32 4.19
N GLY A 85 2.90 -22.64 4.18
CA GLY A 85 1.62 -23.27 3.87
C GLY A 85 1.17 -23.14 2.41
N ALA A 86 2.02 -22.62 1.51
CA ALA A 86 1.67 -22.54 0.09
C ALA A 86 1.61 -23.95 -0.54
N PRO A 87 0.67 -24.20 -1.46
CA PRO A 87 0.67 -25.42 -2.25
C PRO A 87 1.93 -25.53 -3.10
N TYR A 88 2.30 -26.76 -3.46
CA TYR A 88 3.38 -26.98 -4.42
C TYR A 88 2.99 -26.45 -5.81
N PRO A 89 3.97 -26.12 -6.69
CA PRO A 89 3.69 -25.60 -8.02
C PRO A 89 2.73 -26.46 -8.84
N GLU A 90 2.81 -27.78 -8.72
CA GLU A 90 1.93 -28.75 -9.35
C GLU A 90 0.50 -28.77 -8.80
N ASP A 91 0.31 -28.33 -7.55
CA ASP A 91 -0.97 -28.30 -6.85
C ASP A 91 -1.64 -26.91 -6.91
N LEU A 92 -1.01 -25.94 -7.59
CA LEU A 92 -1.56 -24.61 -7.77
C LEU A 92 -2.80 -24.65 -8.67
N THR A 93 -3.87 -24.04 -8.17
CA THR A 93 -5.14 -23.86 -8.88
C THR A 93 -5.57 -22.41 -8.76
N THR A 94 -6.44 -21.95 -9.67
CA THR A 94 -7.02 -20.60 -9.58
C THR A 94 -7.75 -20.37 -8.24
N ALA A 95 -8.23 -21.43 -7.59
CA ALA A 95 -8.90 -21.34 -6.30
C ALA A 95 -7.94 -21.11 -5.12
N ASN A 96 -6.71 -21.63 -5.17
CA ASN A 96 -5.75 -21.56 -4.05
C ASN A 96 -4.59 -20.60 -4.28
N ALA A 97 -4.37 -20.14 -5.51
CA ALA A 97 -3.18 -19.39 -5.90
C ALA A 97 -3.06 -18.00 -5.24
N ASP A 98 -4.16 -17.37 -4.79
CA ASP A 98 -4.12 -16.02 -4.20
C ASP A 98 -4.44 -16.00 -2.69
N LEU A 99 -5.19 -17.00 -2.20
CA LEU A 99 -5.82 -16.95 -0.88
C LEU A 99 -5.19 -17.88 0.16
N TRP A 100 -4.19 -18.70 -0.22
CA TRP A 100 -3.61 -19.72 0.68
C TRP A 100 -3.05 -19.14 2.00
N VAL A 101 -2.63 -17.87 1.98
CA VAL A 101 -2.02 -17.19 3.14
C VAL A 101 -3.06 -16.72 4.16
N TYR A 102 -4.32 -16.59 3.76
CA TYR A 102 -5.39 -16.14 4.64
C TYR A 102 -6.09 -17.36 5.25
N PRO A 103 -6.40 -17.33 6.56
CA PRO A 103 -7.24 -18.36 7.15
C PRO A 103 -8.60 -18.38 6.45
N GLU A 104 -9.18 -19.56 6.27
CA GLU A 104 -10.57 -19.68 5.86
C GLU A 104 -11.42 -18.92 6.90
N ALA A 105 -12.27 -18.01 6.43
CA ALA A 105 -13.18 -17.33 7.33
C ALA A 105 -14.14 -18.38 7.92
N ASP A 106 -14.23 -18.46 9.25
CA ASP A 106 -15.25 -19.26 9.91
C ASP A 106 -16.63 -18.87 9.34
N GLN A 107 -17.38 -19.85 8.83
CA GLN A 107 -18.76 -19.69 8.34
C GLN A 107 -19.75 -19.48 9.48
#